data_AF-A0A3P9HSP0-F1
#
_entry.id   AF-A0A3P9HSP0-F1
#
_cell.length_a   1.000
_cell.length_b   1.000
_cell.length_c   1.000
_cell.angle_alpha   90.00
_cell.angle_beta   90.00
_cell.angle_gamma   90.00
#
_symmetry.space_group_name_H-M   'P 1'
#
loop_
_entity.id
_entity.type
_entity.pdbx_description
1 polymer ?
#
loop_
_entity_poly.entity_id
_entity_poly.type
_entity_poly.pdbx_seq_one_letter_code
_entity_poly.pdbx_strand_id
1 'polypeptide(L)'
;MLVGSSQFDGSAHLKRLCFLVSHVLAACSRVLCRPGGRHTWMVCEGFQFILMNQADALLRLGVHPHFKDGVLRQLWRLYLQKSRQAYCVNRVRSAKFRVGDADSDSDSAAEASVASASGTDGESNPCSSPSSKGGSDWSGSADSLCYLTPRQRRSHRLLSLKKTLALIHLALVWSREALTLSDLLGLVNCGSVPYVKAHEQLPEQMKLFGKDALLFNAETVPSHRSLHKEAQDLLLFLQLPAFPPISQQTLLHPGPLSLRYLIDANLPGELHRWVCRVAELAGLFHESIQTFHPESQPTLPRYDLQAAALIIVTMKLLFGLDDHTEWELSNNARSTDGEGAQFNLRRWYKLMQTALNRAQQRRDQDTARRQWRAKKPIFMRKKEKWWIMKKKRVAEQLQMCFEKLSSQPSGPKDVTTSSFKFCWGEQKGADGPSLHHTLLDGVVGLKDDLLTPHHHSYWHSSLRPCKPRCQNHFTDLKNTLPNSFVWLLELFCFILDVKPSCLYEEVLSVERRVFAPPTDRARLRNRTETRTRHSAQTSEES
;
A
#
# COMPACT_ATOMS: atom_id res chain seq x y z
N MET A 1 33.58 7.80 -16.29
CA MET A 1 34.25 8.94 -15.62
C MET A 1 33.44 10.19 -15.96
N LEU A 2 33.15 11.13 -15.07
CA LEU A 2 33.44 11.25 -13.63
C LEU A 2 32.20 10.93 -12.77
N VAL A 3 32.38 10.75 -11.45
CA VAL A 3 31.28 10.55 -10.48
C VAL A 3 30.96 11.87 -9.78
N GLY A 4 29.78 12.44 -10.05
CA GLY A 4 29.30 13.67 -9.41
C GLY A 4 28.45 13.39 -8.17
N SER A 5 29.09 13.17 -7.01
CA SER A 5 28.40 12.86 -5.75
C SER A 5 27.77 14.09 -5.07
N SER A 6 26.65 14.60 -5.58
CA SER A 6 25.92 15.71 -4.96
C SER A 6 24.99 15.24 -3.82
N GLN A 7 25.49 15.25 -2.59
CA GLN A 7 24.68 15.05 -1.38
C GLN A 7 23.81 16.29 -1.08
N PHE A 8 22.68 16.44 -1.79
CA PHE A 8 21.77 17.57 -1.56
C PHE A 8 20.87 17.41 -0.33
N ASP A 9 20.54 18.54 0.30
CA ASP A 9 20.37 18.64 1.76
C ASP A 9 18.96 18.31 2.31
N GLY A 10 18.35 17.22 1.82
CA GLY A 10 17.11 16.68 2.39
C GLY A 10 17.23 16.22 3.86
N SER A 11 18.46 16.21 4.42
CA SER A 11 18.74 15.86 5.81
C SER A 11 18.61 17.04 6.76
N ALA A 12 19.03 18.26 6.35
CA ALA A 12 18.98 19.43 7.22
C ALA A 12 17.57 19.78 7.68
N HIS A 13 16.53 19.65 6.85
CA HIS A 13 15.17 20.01 7.27
C HIS A 13 14.59 19.06 8.35
N LEU A 14 14.82 17.74 8.25
CA LEU A 14 14.48 16.82 9.34
C LEU A 14 15.33 17.07 10.58
N LYS A 15 16.62 17.42 10.43
CA LYS A 15 17.49 17.82 11.56
C LYS A 15 17.03 19.12 12.23
N ARG A 16 16.67 20.17 11.48
CA ARG A 16 16.11 21.44 11.99
C ARG A 16 14.81 21.18 12.76
N LEU A 17 13.90 20.38 12.19
CA LEU A 17 12.65 19.96 12.87
C LEU A 17 12.94 19.14 14.15
N CYS A 18 13.94 18.25 14.12
CA CYS A 18 14.40 17.52 15.30
C CYS A 18 15.13 18.39 16.32
N PHE A 19 15.80 19.49 15.95
CA PHE A 19 16.55 20.33 16.90
C PHE A 19 15.61 21.00 17.90
N LEU A 20 14.48 21.52 17.41
CA LEU A 20 13.41 22.08 18.23
C LEU A 20 12.75 21.03 19.16
N VAL A 21 12.78 19.76 18.77
CA VAL A 21 12.26 18.63 19.57
C VAL A 21 13.32 18.08 20.55
N SER A 22 14.61 18.17 20.22
CA SER A 22 15.72 17.67 21.05
C SER A 22 15.81 18.35 22.41
N HIS A 23 15.54 19.66 22.49
CA HIS A 23 15.49 20.37 23.77
C HIS A 23 14.36 19.88 24.70
N VAL A 24 13.31 19.26 24.16
CA VAL A 24 12.23 18.63 24.95
C VAL A 24 12.55 17.15 25.27
N LEU A 25 13.29 16.47 24.41
CA LEU A 25 13.60 15.04 24.54
C LEU A 25 14.43 14.70 25.80
N ALA A 26 15.35 15.57 26.22
CA ALA A 26 16.22 15.34 27.38
C ALA A 26 15.44 15.14 28.71
N ALA A 27 14.26 15.75 28.84
CA ALA A 27 13.44 15.66 30.05
C ALA A 27 12.68 14.32 30.18
N CYS A 28 12.22 13.74 29.08
CA CYS A 28 11.36 12.54 29.14
C CYS A 28 12.10 11.25 29.52
N SER A 29 13.36 11.08 29.09
CA SER A 29 14.10 9.82 29.31
C SER A 29 14.36 9.51 30.80
N ARG A 30 14.35 10.52 31.68
CA ARG A 30 14.58 10.36 33.12
C ARG A 30 13.35 9.86 33.91
N VAL A 31 12.17 9.72 33.29
CA VAL A 31 10.88 9.54 34.01
C VAL A 31 10.46 8.07 34.18
N LEU A 32 11.05 7.12 33.44
CA LEU A 32 10.54 5.74 33.34
C LEU A 32 11.40 4.65 34.00
N CYS A 33 12.64 4.93 34.41
CA CYS A 33 13.43 4.00 35.22
C CYS A 33 13.15 4.19 36.73
N ARG A 34 12.11 3.54 37.25
CA ARG A 34 12.01 3.27 38.71
C ARG A 34 12.82 2.00 39.04
N PRO A 35 13.79 2.05 39.96
CA PRO A 35 14.45 0.83 40.45
C PRO A 35 13.43 -0.10 41.11
N GLY A 36 13.53 -1.41 40.85
CA GLY A 36 12.80 -2.46 41.58
C GLY A 36 11.33 -2.74 41.17
N GLY A 37 10.76 -2.01 40.20
CA GLY A 37 9.40 -2.29 39.70
C GLY A 37 9.35 -3.43 38.68
N ARG A 38 8.29 -4.26 38.69
CA ARG A 38 7.98 -5.12 37.53
C ARG A 38 7.72 -4.22 36.32
N HIS A 39 8.38 -4.49 35.20
CA HIS A 39 8.31 -3.63 34.01
C HIS A 39 6.95 -3.76 33.31
N THR A 40 5.98 -2.93 33.70
CA THR A 40 4.73 -2.77 32.95
C THR A 40 5.03 -2.05 31.64
N TRP A 41 4.61 -2.63 30.52
CA TRP A 41 4.78 -2.09 29.18
C TRP A 41 3.56 -1.27 28.73
N MET A 42 3.69 -0.56 27.61
CA MET A 42 2.69 0.35 27.04
C MET A 42 2.31 -0.06 25.61
N VAL A 43 1.07 0.19 25.17
CA VAL A 43 0.57 -0.27 23.85
C VAL A 43 1.47 0.22 22.71
N CYS A 44 1.99 1.44 22.79
CA CYS A 44 2.92 1.99 21.81
C CYS A 44 4.26 1.23 21.72
N GLU A 45 4.73 0.57 22.78
CA GLU A 45 5.98 -0.20 22.78
C GLU A 45 5.81 -1.53 22.04
N GLY A 46 4.66 -2.20 22.20
CA GLY A 46 4.31 -3.38 21.40
C GLY A 46 4.19 -3.07 19.91
N PHE A 47 3.63 -1.90 19.56
CA PHE A 47 3.62 -1.43 18.18
C PHE A 47 5.00 -1.03 17.67
N GLN A 48 5.85 -0.42 18.50
CA GLN A 48 7.25 -0.11 18.14
C GLN A 48 8.03 -1.39 17.82
N PHE A 49 7.87 -2.43 18.63
CA PHE A 49 8.52 -3.72 18.39
C PHE A 49 8.12 -4.33 17.04
N ILE A 50 6.81 -4.37 16.74
CA ILE A 50 6.30 -4.87 15.46
C ILE A 50 6.79 -4.00 14.27
N LEU A 51 6.77 -2.67 14.42
CA LEU A 51 7.26 -1.74 13.39
C LEU A 51 8.76 -1.93 13.10
N MET A 52 9.56 -2.19 14.13
CA MET A 52 10.99 -2.48 13.95
C MET A 52 11.22 -3.85 13.30
N ASN A 53 10.49 -4.90 13.71
CA ASN A 53 10.56 -6.21 13.04
C ASN A 53 10.17 -6.15 11.56
N GLN A 54 9.16 -5.34 11.21
CA GLN A 54 8.78 -5.07 9.83
C GLN A 54 9.87 -4.34 9.05
N ALA A 55 10.53 -3.35 9.65
CA ALA A 55 11.68 -2.67 9.04
C ALA A 55 12.89 -3.61 8.88
N ASP A 56 13.19 -4.44 9.88
CA ASP A 56 14.29 -5.42 9.82
C ASP A 56 14.01 -6.54 8.81
N ALA A 57 12.75 -6.88 8.53
CA ALA A 57 12.40 -7.74 7.41
C ALA A 57 12.77 -7.10 6.06
N LEU A 58 12.48 -5.81 5.89
CA LEU A 58 12.85 -5.07 4.68
C LEU A 58 14.38 -4.90 4.52
N LEU A 59 15.12 -4.67 5.61
CA LEU A 59 16.60 -4.62 5.55
C LEU A 59 17.21 -5.96 5.11
N ARG A 60 16.67 -7.10 5.55
CA ARG A 60 17.09 -8.44 5.07
C ARG A 60 16.79 -8.68 3.59
N LEU A 61 15.89 -7.89 2.99
CA LEU A 61 15.55 -7.92 1.56
C LEU A 61 16.31 -6.86 0.75
N GLY A 62 17.31 -6.18 1.34
CA GLY A 62 18.20 -5.25 0.65
C GLY A 62 17.79 -3.77 0.66
N VAL A 63 16.73 -3.39 1.37
CA VAL A 63 16.35 -1.98 1.56
C VAL A 63 17.46 -1.25 2.35
N HIS A 64 17.78 -0.01 1.96
CA HIS A 64 18.95 0.68 2.50
C HIS A 64 18.76 1.07 3.98
N PRO A 65 19.74 0.86 4.89
CA PRO A 65 19.57 1.13 6.33
C PRO A 65 19.08 2.54 6.70
N HIS A 66 19.36 3.55 5.87
CA HIS A 66 18.87 4.91 6.05
C HIS A 66 17.33 5.00 6.13
N PHE A 67 16.60 4.14 5.40
CA PHE A 67 15.14 4.07 5.49
C PHE A 67 14.67 3.79 6.92
N LYS A 68 15.31 2.85 7.63
CA LYS A 68 14.96 2.49 9.00
C LYS A 68 15.42 3.56 9.97
N ASP A 69 16.72 3.82 10.01
CA ASP A 69 17.35 4.57 11.09
C ASP A 69 17.31 6.08 10.88
N GLY A 70 17.44 6.52 9.62
CA GLY A 70 17.33 7.91 9.21
C GLY A 70 15.89 8.41 9.13
N VAL A 71 14.97 7.64 8.54
CA VAL A 71 13.61 8.12 8.21
C VAL A 71 12.53 7.56 9.12
N LEU A 72 12.34 6.23 9.15
CA LEU A 72 11.21 5.60 9.84
C LEU A 72 11.17 5.88 11.34
N ARG A 73 12.34 5.86 12.01
CA ARG A 73 12.45 6.25 13.43
C ARG A 73 12.06 7.70 13.70
N GLN A 74 12.27 8.61 12.75
CA GLN A 74 11.86 10.02 12.90
C GLN A 74 10.35 10.18 12.72
N LEU A 75 9.76 9.55 11.68
CA LEU A 75 8.29 9.52 11.50
C LEU A 75 7.58 8.90 12.72
N TRP A 76 8.15 7.86 13.31
CA TRP A 76 7.63 7.22 14.52
C TRP A 76 7.66 8.15 15.75
N ARG A 77 8.78 8.85 16.00
CA ARG A 77 8.88 9.84 17.09
C ARG A 77 7.86 10.98 16.90
N LEU A 78 7.75 11.51 15.68
CA LEU A 78 6.78 12.55 15.33
C LEU A 78 5.34 12.07 15.53
N TYR A 79 5.01 10.83 15.17
CA TYR A 79 3.70 10.23 15.43
C TYR A 79 3.39 10.17 16.93
N LEU A 80 4.31 9.67 17.76
CA LEU A 80 4.11 9.56 19.20
C LEU A 80 3.93 10.93 19.88
N GLN A 81 4.62 11.95 19.37
CA GLN A 81 4.48 13.34 19.82
C GLN A 81 3.13 13.94 19.39
N LYS A 82 2.80 13.94 18.09
CA LYS A 82 1.52 14.49 17.56
C LYS A 82 0.30 13.78 18.15
N SER A 83 0.39 12.49 18.46
CA SER A 83 -0.67 11.71 19.14
C SER A 83 -0.71 11.88 20.67
N ARG A 84 0.31 12.53 21.28
CA ARG A 84 0.51 12.70 22.74
C ARG A 84 0.64 11.37 23.52
N GLN A 85 1.03 10.29 22.83
CA GLN A 85 1.28 8.99 23.46
C GLN A 85 2.63 8.95 24.20
N ALA A 86 3.65 9.65 23.69
CA ALA A 86 4.94 9.87 24.34
C ALA A 86 5.51 11.25 23.97
N TYR A 87 6.67 11.62 24.53
CA TYR A 87 7.40 12.85 24.19
C TYR A 87 6.57 14.15 24.27
N CYS A 88 5.66 14.23 25.25
CA CYS A 88 4.74 15.36 25.44
C CYS A 88 4.51 15.62 26.94
N VAL A 89 4.57 16.89 27.35
CA VAL A 89 4.30 17.35 28.73
C VAL A 89 2.90 16.92 29.17
N ASN A 90 1.89 17.25 28.36
CA ASN A 90 0.51 16.82 28.54
C ASN A 90 0.26 15.47 27.85
N ARG A 91 0.92 14.42 28.34
CA ARG A 91 0.61 13.03 28.00
C ARG A 91 -0.87 12.73 28.28
N VAL A 92 -1.46 11.79 27.53
CA VAL A 92 -2.78 11.24 27.86
C VAL A 92 -2.67 10.46 29.19
N ARG A 93 -2.82 11.16 30.31
CA ARG A 93 -2.90 10.56 31.64
C ARG A 93 -4.24 9.84 31.76
N SER A 94 -4.20 8.60 32.23
CA SER A 94 -5.39 7.87 32.68
C SER A 94 -6.21 8.76 33.62
N ALA A 95 -7.54 8.68 33.52
CA ALA A 95 -8.42 9.36 34.45
C ALA A 95 -8.05 8.93 35.87
N LYS A 96 -7.70 9.88 36.75
CA LYS A 96 -7.43 9.57 38.16
C LYS A 96 -8.69 8.94 38.75
N PHE A 97 -8.65 7.64 39.00
CA PHE A 97 -9.57 6.99 39.90
C PHE A 97 -9.31 7.57 41.28
N ARG A 98 -10.09 8.58 41.69
CA ARG A 98 -10.11 9.01 43.08
C ARG A 98 -10.82 7.90 43.85
N VAL A 99 -10.06 7.03 44.50
CA VAL A 99 -10.57 6.41 45.73
C VAL A 99 -10.70 7.55 46.74
N GLY A 100 -11.88 7.68 47.31
CA GLY A 100 -12.28 8.73 48.22
C GLY A 100 -13.68 8.38 48.70
N ASP A 101 -13.74 7.84 49.91
CA ASP A 101 -14.95 7.32 50.54
C ASP A 101 -15.82 8.46 51.11
N ALA A 102 -16.98 8.07 51.67
CA ALA A 102 -17.98 8.91 52.37
C ALA A 102 -18.80 9.88 51.49
N ASP A 103 -19.98 9.41 51.11
CA ASP A 103 -21.31 9.96 51.45
C ASP A 103 -21.50 11.50 51.43
N SER A 104 -22.31 11.96 50.48
CA SER A 104 -23.36 12.95 50.74
C SER A 104 -24.38 12.97 49.58
N ASP A 105 -25.67 12.99 49.89
CA ASP A 105 -26.75 13.02 48.90
C ASP A 105 -26.98 14.41 48.31
N SER A 106 -27.37 14.48 47.04
CA SER A 106 -28.11 15.62 46.45
C SER A 106 -28.68 15.26 45.08
N ASP A 107 -30.00 15.29 44.95
CA ASP A 107 -30.71 15.17 43.68
C ASP A 107 -30.54 16.41 42.79
N SER A 108 -30.57 16.20 41.48
CA SER A 108 -31.23 17.10 40.52
C SER A 108 -31.41 16.42 39.17
N ALA A 109 -32.65 16.34 38.70
CA ALA A 109 -32.99 15.81 37.39
C ALA A 109 -32.98 16.91 36.30
N ALA A 110 -32.73 16.51 35.05
CA ALA A 110 -33.06 17.32 33.87
C ALA A 110 -33.35 16.39 32.68
N GLU A 111 -34.62 16.32 32.28
CA GLU A 111 -35.09 15.63 31.06
C GLU A 111 -34.66 16.36 29.78
N ALA A 112 -34.54 15.62 28.68
CA ALA A 112 -34.51 16.16 27.31
C ALA A 112 -34.74 15.05 26.26
N SER A 113 -35.84 14.30 26.39
CA SER A 113 -36.22 13.26 25.43
C SER A 113 -36.86 13.82 24.15
N VAL A 114 -36.48 13.30 22.97
CA VAL A 114 -37.29 13.38 21.72
C VAL A 114 -37.05 12.17 20.81
N ALA A 115 -38.13 11.44 20.51
CA ALA A 115 -38.25 10.47 19.40
C ALA A 115 -39.02 11.14 18.23
N SER A 116 -39.32 10.54 17.07
CA SER A 116 -39.02 9.21 16.48
C SER A 116 -38.70 9.46 14.98
N ALA A 117 -39.15 8.82 13.87
CA ALA A 117 -39.81 7.56 13.45
C ALA A 117 -39.64 7.52 11.89
N SER A 118 -39.75 6.42 11.13
CA SER A 118 -39.56 4.98 11.35
C SER A 118 -39.43 4.31 9.96
N GLY A 119 -38.90 3.09 9.84
CA GLY A 119 -38.79 2.37 8.56
C GLY A 119 -37.90 1.12 8.60
N THR A 120 -38.42 0.01 8.07
CA THR A 120 -37.80 -1.33 8.02
C THR A 120 -36.64 -1.38 6.98
N ASP A 121 -35.73 -2.36 6.94
CA ASP A 121 -35.85 -3.79 7.24
C ASP A 121 -34.64 -4.45 7.94
N GLY A 122 -34.85 -5.69 8.37
CA GLY A 122 -34.07 -6.39 9.39
C GLY A 122 -32.61 -6.74 9.11
N GLU A 123 -31.80 -6.59 10.17
CA GLU A 123 -30.69 -7.48 10.48
C GLU A 123 -30.55 -7.62 12.02
N SER A 124 -29.86 -8.67 12.49
CA SER A 124 -30.00 -9.14 13.88
C SER A 124 -29.32 -8.27 14.96
N ASN A 125 -30.10 -7.78 15.94
CA ASN A 125 -29.60 -7.04 17.10
C ASN A 125 -28.78 -7.92 18.07
N PRO A 126 -27.56 -7.51 18.48
CA PRO A 126 -26.90 -8.07 19.65
C PRO A 126 -27.53 -7.53 20.95
N CYS A 127 -27.68 -8.40 21.95
CA CYS A 127 -28.46 -8.14 23.16
C CYS A 127 -27.94 -6.99 24.06
N SER A 128 -28.87 -6.27 24.68
CA SER A 128 -28.64 -5.18 25.65
C SER A 128 -27.74 -5.61 26.83
N SER A 129 -26.92 -4.69 27.32
CA SER A 129 -25.99 -4.94 28.42
C SER A 129 -26.61 -4.66 29.79
N PRO A 130 -26.64 -5.63 30.73
CA PRO A 130 -26.94 -5.35 32.12
C PRO A 130 -25.82 -4.51 32.77
N SER A 131 -26.21 -3.58 33.64
CA SER A 131 -25.28 -2.83 34.48
C SER A 131 -24.47 -3.79 35.35
N SER A 132 -23.13 -3.74 35.22
CA SER A 132 -22.21 -4.52 36.06
C SER A 132 -21.10 -3.62 36.59
N LYS A 133 -21.33 -3.04 37.77
CA LYS A 133 -20.29 -2.43 38.62
C LYS A 133 -19.31 -3.53 39.06
N GLY A 134 -18.32 -3.84 38.22
CA GLY A 134 -17.40 -4.98 38.41
C GLY A 134 -16.42 -5.20 37.25
N GLY A 135 -15.96 -4.12 36.61
CA GLY A 135 -15.19 -4.14 35.35
C GLY A 135 -13.71 -4.53 35.47
N SER A 136 -13.44 -5.72 36.02
CA SER A 136 -12.13 -6.31 36.35
C SER A 136 -10.89 -5.89 35.51
N ASP A 137 -9.81 -5.54 36.20
CA ASP A 137 -8.48 -5.25 35.65
C ASP A 137 -7.78 -6.48 35.04
N TRP A 138 -7.98 -6.70 33.74
CA TRP A 138 -7.23 -7.71 32.96
C TRP A 138 -6.72 -7.12 31.63
N SER A 139 -6.00 -6.01 31.73
CA SER A 139 -5.12 -5.43 30.70
C SER A 139 -3.71 -5.98 30.87
N GLY A 140 -2.98 -6.23 29.77
CA GLY A 140 -1.54 -6.50 29.80
C GLY A 140 -0.71 -5.21 29.81
N SER A 141 -1.25 -4.14 29.23
CA SER A 141 -0.62 -2.82 29.12
C SER A 141 -1.09 -1.82 30.19
N ALA A 142 -0.24 -0.86 30.56
CA ALA A 142 -0.58 0.22 31.50
C ALA A 142 -1.62 1.24 30.97
N ASP A 143 -1.81 1.35 29.65
CA ASP A 143 -2.57 2.43 28.99
C ASP A 143 -3.82 1.96 28.20
N SER A 144 -4.13 0.66 28.21
CA SER A 144 -5.19 0.06 27.36
C SER A 144 -6.55 0.76 27.47
N LEU A 145 -6.98 1.16 28.68
CA LEU A 145 -8.27 1.84 28.88
C LEU A 145 -8.39 3.14 28.06
N CYS A 146 -7.29 3.83 27.76
CA CYS A 146 -7.29 5.04 26.93
C CYS A 146 -7.61 4.77 25.44
N TYR A 147 -7.52 3.51 24.98
CA TYR A 147 -7.91 3.07 23.64
C TYR A 147 -9.38 2.62 23.55
N LEU A 148 -10.09 2.50 24.69
CA LEU A 148 -11.41 1.87 24.76
C LEU A 148 -12.60 2.83 24.63
N THR A 149 -12.43 4.13 24.83
CA THR A 149 -13.52 5.10 24.76
C THR A 149 -14.07 5.22 23.32
N PRO A 150 -15.39 5.09 23.09
CA PRO A 150 -15.97 5.16 21.73
C PRO A 150 -15.66 6.46 20.98
N ARG A 151 -15.53 7.59 21.71
CA ARG A 151 -15.15 8.89 21.13
C ARG A 151 -13.70 8.93 20.61
N GLN A 152 -12.76 8.18 21.18
CA GLN A 152 -11.37 8.10 20.67
C GLN A 152 -11.23 7.18 19.45
N ARG A 153 -12.07 6.15 19.28
CA ARG A 153 -11.94 5.17 18.18
C ARG A 153 -12.06 5.77 16.77
N ARG A 154 -12.65 6.96 16.64
CA ARG A 154 -12.75 7.72 15.39
C ARG A 154 -11.59 8.71 15.18
N SER A 155 -10.53 8.65 15.99
CA SER A 155 -9.40 9.61 15.97
C SER A 155 -8.12 8.99 15.39
N HIS A 156 -7.44 9.72 14.51
CA HIS A 156 -6.12 9.36 13.96
C HIS A 156 -5.02 9.16 15.05
N ARG A 157 -5.29 9.62 16.28
CA ARG A 157 -4.41 9.49 17.46
C ARG A 157 -4.28 8.05 17.99
N LEU A 158 -5.16 7.12 17.62
CA LEU A 158 -5.02 5.71 18.00
C LEU A 158 -4.19 4.93 16.96
N LEU A 159 -3.30 4.10 17.50
CA LEU A 159 -2.44 3.19 16.75
C LEU A 159 -3.18 1.92 16.29
N SER A 160 -2.69 1.34 15.19
CA SER A 160 -3.16 0.06 14.64
C SER A 160 -2.04 -0.56 13.79
N LEU A 161 -2.11 -1.86 13.53
CA LEU A 161 -1.14 -2.53 12.63
C LEU A 161 -1.15 -1.91 11.23
N LYS A 162 -2.32 -1.50 10.73
CA LYS A 162 -2.44 -0.80 9.44
C LYS A 162 -1.62 0.51 9.41
N LYS A 163 -1.52 1.23 10.55
CA LYS A 163 -0.65 2.40 10.67
C LYS A 163 0.85 2.05 10.66
N THR A 164 1.28 0.87 11.10
CA THR A 164 2.71 0.50 11.03
C THR A 164 3.14 0.29 9.59
N LEU A 165 2.33 -0.41 8.77
CA LEU A 165 2.55 -0.52 7.33
C LEU A 165 2.47 0.84 6.61
N ALA A 166 1.55 1.72 7.03
CA ALA A 166 1.43 3.05 6.42
C ALA A 166 2.63 3.96 6.73
N LEU A 167 3.18 3.90 7.95
CA LEU A 167 4.43 4.58 8.31
C LEU A 167 5.63 4.03 7.51
N ILE A 168 5.68 2.71 7.29
CA ILE A 168 6.67 2.06 6.42
C ILE A 168 6.55 2.56 4.99
N HIS A 169 5.35 2.57 4.41
CA HIS A 169 5.14 3.07 3.05
C HIS A 169 5.57 4.54 2.91
N LEU A 170 5.18 5.43 3.85
CA LEU A 170 5.62 6.82 3.85
C LEU A 170 7.15 6.95 3.94
N ALA A 171 7.81 6.14 4.78
CA ALA A 171 9.26 6.14 4.89
C ALA A 171 9.97 5.58 3.63
N LEU A 172 9.40 4.57 2.94
CA LEU A 172 9.94 4.05 1.68
C LEU A 172 9.90 5.13 0.59
N VAL A 173 8.74 5.79 0.41
CA VAL A 173 8.58 6.87 -0.57
C VAL A 173 9.48 8.07 -0.24
N TRP A 174 9.59 8.46 1.04
CA TRP A 174 10.52 9.51 1.49
C TRP A 174 11.99 9.13 1.20
N SER A 175 12.35 7.86 1.40
CA SER A 175 13.69 7.34 1.12
C SER A 175 13.98 7.14 -0.37
N ARG A 176 12.95 7.31 -1.23
CA ARG A 176 12.98 7.08 -2.68
C ARG A 176 13.35 5.64 -3.08
N GLU A 177 13.00 4.70 -2.22
CA GLU A 177 13.22 3.26 -2.40
C GLU A 177 12.35 2.70 -3.53
N ALA A 178 12.86 1.71 -4.26
CA ALA A 178 12.18 1.12 -5.42
C ALA A 178 10.94 0.26 -5.08
N LEU A 179 10.65 0.05 -3.79
CA LEU A 179 9.50 -0.74 -3.33
C LEU A 179 8.21 0.10 -3.31
N THR A 180 7.30 -0.26 -4.21
CA THR A 180 5.96 0.33 -4.31
C THR A 180 5.02 -0.14 -3.20
N LEU A 181 3.80 0.42 -3.14
CA LEU A 181 2.78 -0.03 -2.20
C LEU A 181 2.30 -1.46 -2.53
N SER A 182 2.17 -1.78 -3.82
CA SER A 182 1.96 -3.14 -4.32
C SER A 182 3.06 -4.11 -3.89
N ASP A 183 4.34 -3.72 -3.96
CA ASP A 183 5.45 -4.58 -3.52
C ASP A 183 5.40 -4.85 -2.02
N LEU A 184 5.19 -3.81 -1.19
CA LEU A 184 5.06 -3.94 0.26
C LEU A 184 3.90 -4.88 0.64
N LEU A 185 2.75 -4.76 -0.03
CA LEU A 185 1.62 -5.65 0.18
C LEU A 185 1.89 -7.08 -0.30
N GLY A 186 2.63 -7.25 -1.40
CA GLY A 186 3.10 -8.56 -1.86
C GLY A 186 4.03 -9.25 -0.85
N LEU A 187 4.98 -8.51 -0.27
CA LEU A 187 5.90 -9.01 0.77
C LEU A 187 5.16 -9.37 2.07
N VAL A 188 4.14 -8.59 2.44
CA VAL A 188 3.24 -8.91 3.56
C VAL A 188 2.37 -10.13 3.28
N ASN A 189 1.80 -10.24 2.07
CA ASN A 189 0.99 -11.40 1.64
C ASN A 189 1.83 -12.68 1.58
N CYS A 190 3.09 -12.60 1.13
CA CYS A 190 4.00 -13.74 1.14
C CYS A 190 4.41 -14.16 2.55
N GLY A 191 4.43 -13.23 3.51
CA GLY A 191 4.85 -13.44 4.90
C GLY A 191 6.29 -13.03 5.19
N SER A 192 7.03 -12.59 4.16
CA SER A 192 8.39 -12.07 4.28
C SER A 192 8.46 -10.83 5.18
N VAL A 193 7.41 -9.99 5.19
CA VAL A 193 7.23 -8.88 6.14
C VAL A 193 6.13 -9.24 7.17
N PRO A 194 6.43 -9.28 8.48
CA PRO A 194 5.48 -9.76 9.50
C PRO A 194 4.33 -8.78 9.75
N TYR A 195 3.10 -9.23 9.54
CA TYR A 195 1.89 -8.42 9.76
C TYR A 195 0.73 -9.28 10.29
N VAL A 196 0.29 -10.25 9.49
CA VAL A 196 -0.67 -11.28 9.93
C VAL A 196 0.02 -12.07 11.05
N LYS A 197 -0.62 -12.12 12.22
CA LYS A 197 -0.04 -12.66 13.48
C LYS A 197 1.24 -11.99 14.00
N ALA A 198 1.50 -10.72 13.70
CA ALA A 198 2.70 -10.03 14.21
C ALA A 198 2.86 -10.09 15.75
N HIS A 199 1.76 -10.31 16.49
CA HIS A 199 1.76 -10.56 17.93
C HIS A 199 2.56 -11.80 18.38
N GLU A 200 2.79 -12.80 17.52
CA GLU A 200 3.50 -14.02 17.90
C GLU A 200 4.99 -13.79 18.16
N GLN A 201 5.54 -12.75 17.54
CA GLN A 201 6.93 -12.31 17.67
C GLN A 201 7.18 -11.49 18.94
N LEU A 202 6.13 -10.98 19.60
CA LEU A 202 6.27 -10.17 20.82
C LEU A 202 7.04 -10.96 21.90
N PRO A 203 7.93 -10.28 22.66
CA PRO A 203 8.75 -10.92 23.67
C PRO A 203 7.87 -11.40 24.84
N GLU A 204 8.34 -12.41 25.59
CA GLU A 204 7.52 -13.05 26.63
C GLU A 204 7.07 -12.11 27.76
N GLN A 205 7.71 -10.95 27.91
CA GLN A 205 7.34 -9.91 28.87
C GLN A 205 6.06 -9.16 28.43
N MET A 206 5.78 -9.07 27.12
CA MET A 206 4.63 -8.37 26.53
C MET A 206 3.44 -9.32 26.28
N LYS A 207 2.97 -10.01 27.33
CA LYS A 207 1.87 -10.99 27.20
C LYS A 207 0.53 -10.29 26.95
N LEU A 208 0.01 -10.41 25.73
CA LEU A 208 -1.30 -9.88 25.35
C LEU A 208 -2.44 -10.67 26.01
N PHE A 209 -3.32 -9.95 26.72
CA PHE A 209 -4.54 -10.50 27.32
C PHE A 209 -5.72 -9.53 27.12
N GLY A 210 -6.94 -10.04 27.25
CA GLY A 210 -8.15 -9.21 27.27
C GLY A 210 -8.34 -8.43 25.98
N LYS A 211 -8.60 -7.12 26.09
CA LYS A 211 -8.95 -6.26 24.95
C LYS A 211 -7.72 -5.83 24.14
N ASP A 212 -6.54 -5.80 24.75
CA ASP A 212 -5.26 -5.40 24.15
C ASP A 212 -4.95 -6.27 22.92
N ALA A 213 -5.30 -7.56 23.00
CA ALA A 213 -5.23 -8.55 21.94
C ALA A 213 -5.82 -8.07 20.60
N LEU A 214 -6.93 -7.31 20.64
CA LEU A 214 -7.63 -6.82 19.44
C LEU A 214 -6.84 -5.75 18.69
N LEU A 215 -5.92 -5.04 19.36
CA LEU A 215 -5.09 -4.02 18.72
C LEU A 215 -3.96 -4.64 17.87
N PHE A 216 -3.55 -5.86 18.20
CA PHE A 216 -2.45 -6.60 17.57
C PHE A 216 -2.89 -7.83 16.76
N ASN A 217 -4.20 -8.10 16.65
CA ASN A 217 -4.76 -9.19 15.85
C ASN A 217 -5.13 -8.70 14.44
N ALA A 218 -4.18 -8.76 13.50
CA ALA A 218 -4.48 -8.62 12.08
C ALA A 218 -4.85 -9.98 11.47
N GLU A 219 -6.14 -10.14 11.16
CA GLU A 219 -6.68 -11.36 10.53
C GLU A 219 -6.53 -11.34 9.00
N THR A 220 -6.54 -10.15 8.39
CA THR A 220 -6.43 -9.94 6.94
C THR A 220 -5.48 -8.81 6.60
N VAL A 221 -4.83 -8.91 5.42
CA VAL A 221 -3.93 -7.89 4.88
C VAL A 221 -4.77 -6.74 4.28
N PRO A 222 -4.42 -5.46 4.54
CA PRO A 222 -5.19 -4.33 4.04
C PRO A 222 -5.03 -4.18 2.51
N SER A 223 -6.11 -3.86 1.81
CA SER A 223 -6.05 -3.59 0.36
C SER A 223 -5.29 -2.29 0.05
N HIS A 224 -4.67 -2.23 -1.14
CA HIS A 224 -3.91 -1.07 -1.66
C HIS A 224 -4.61 0.28 -1.43
N ARG A 225 -5.84 0.44 -1.93
CA ARG A 225 -6.68 1.64 -1.72
C ARG A 225 -6.91 2.00 -0.25
N SER A 226 -7.00 0.99 0.63
CA SER A 226 -7.20 1.19 2.07
C SER A 226 -5.91 1.64 2.76
N LEU A 227 -4.77 1.03 2.40
CA LEU A 227 -3.46 1.37 2.97
C LEU A 227 -2.92 2.70 2.45
N HIS A 228 -3.11 3.00 1.15
CA HIS A 228 -2.82 4.31 0.54
C HIS A 228 -3.58 5.43 1.27
N LYS A 229 -4.87 5.21 1.57
CA LYS A 229 -5.65 6.17 2.38
C LYS A 229 -5.08 6.35 3.80
N GLU A 230 -4.66 5.28 4.48
CA GLU A 230 -4.07 5.42 5.82
C GLU A 230 -2.76 6.22 5.78
N ALA A 231 -1.95 6.04 4.73
CA ALA A 231 -0.72 6.81 4.51
C ALA A 231 -1.04 8.29 4.25
N GLN A 232 -2.04 8.58 3.40
CA GLN A 232 -2.52 9.95 3.16
C GLN A 232 -3.05 10.61 4.45
N ASP A 233 -3.90 9.89 5.20
CA ASP A 233 -4.49 10.37 6.46
C ASP A 233 -3.40 10.60 7.54
N LEU A 234 -2.37 9.75 7.59
CA LEU A 234 -1.20 9.93 8.46
C LEU A 234 -0.33 11.13 8.06
N LEU A 235 -0.05 11.29 6.76
CA LEU A 235 0.78 12.37 6.23
C LEU A 235 0.18 13.75 6.55
N LEU A 236 -1.16 13.88 6.45
CA LEU A 236 -1.89 15.07 6.87
C LEU A 236 -1.89 15.26 8.41
N PHE A 237 -2.08 14.18 9.17
CA PHE A 237 -2.05 14.22 10.64
C PHE A 237 -0.68 14.60 11.22
N LEU A 238 0.39 14.08 10.62
CA LEU A 238 1.78 14.37 11.00
C LEU A 238 2.21 15.77 10.56
N GLN A 239 1.56 16.34 9.53
CA GLN A 239 1.95 17.59 8.87
C GLN A 239 3.38 17.49 8.34
N LEU A 240 3.64 16.46 7.53
CA LEU A 240 4.96 16.25 6.92
C LEU A 240 5.26 17.39 5.93
N PRO A 241 6.53 17.86 5.84
CA PRO A 241 6.96 18.78 4.80
C PRO A 241 6.97 18.10 3.42
N ALA A 242 7.31 18.85 2.37
CA ALA A 242 7.54 18.28 1.05
C ALA A 242 8.55 17.13 1.09
N PHE A 243 8.32 16.10 0.27
CA PHE A 243 9.19 14.93 0.20
C PHE A 243 10.42 15.23 -0.68
N PRO A 244 11.53 14.48 -0.54
CA PRO A 244 12.66 14.58 -1.45
C PRO A 244 12.23 14.36 -2.92
N PRO A 245 12.69 15.16 -3.89
CA PRO A 245 12.21 15.09 -5.28
C PRO A 245 12.33 13.70 -5.91
N ILE A 246 11.25 13.27 -6.55
CA ILE A 246 11.14 12.02 -7.32
C ILE A 246 11.24 12.38 -8.81
N SER A 247 12.48 12.47 -9.26
CA SER A 247 12.85 12.71 -10.66
C SER A 247 12.81 11.44 -11.50
N GLN A 248 12.96 11.56 -12.82
CA GLN A 248 12.98 10.41 -13.74
C GLN A 248 14.11 9.39 -13.45
N GLN A 249 15.17 9.81 -12.75
CA GLN A 249 16.28 8.94 -12.33
C GLN A 249 15.94 8.06 -11.11
N THR A 250 14.86 8.38 -10.39
CA THR A 250 14.44 7.66 -9.20
C THR A 250 13.71 6.37 -9.60
N LEU A 251 14.12 5.20 -9.09
CA LEU A 251 13.52 3.91 -9.46
C LEU A 251 12.02 3.80 -9.12
N LEU A 252 11.53 4.59 -8.16
CA LEU A 252 10.12 4.72 -7.79
C LEU A 252 9.28 5.57 -8.77
N HIS A 253 9.91 6.33 -9.67
CA HIS A 253 9.21 7.17 -10.65
C HIS A 253 8.48 6.29 -11.70
N PRO A 254 7.29 6.70 -12.23
CA PRO A 254 6.52 5.86 -13.15
C PRO A 254 7.27 5.45 -14.44
N GLY A 255 8.22 6.27 -14.89
CA GLY A 255 9.11 5.93 -16.02
C GLY A 255 9.90 4.64 -15.78
N PRO A 256 10.85 4.59 -14.83
CA PRO A 256 11.55 3.36 -14.45
C PRO A 256 10.64 2.21 -13.98
N LEU A 257 9.56 2.49 -13.24
CA LEU A 257 8.61 1.43 -12.84
C LEU A 257 7.93 0.78 -14.04
N SER A 258 7.66 1.52 -15.12
CA SER A 258 7.04 0.94 -16.31
C SER A 258 7.95 -0.07 -17.02
N LEU A 259 9.27 0.12 -17.03
CA LEU A 259 10.20 -0.92 -17.52
C LEU A 259 10.04 -2.23 -16.73
N ARG A 260 9.99 -2.14 -15.40
CA ARG A 260 9.79 -3.32 -14.53
C ARG A 260 8.48 -4.05 -14.86
N TYR A 261 7.40 -3.32 -15.12
CA TYR A 261 6.10 -3.90 -15.43
C TYR A 261 5.96 -4.38 -16.89
N LEU A 262 6.67 -3.78 -17.85
CA LEU A 262 6.83 -4.33 -19.20
C LEU A 262 7.58 -5.66 -19.16
N ILE A 263 8.63 -5.76 -18.35
CA ILE A 263 9.39 -7.00 -18.14
C ILE A 263 8.51 -8.09 -17.50
N ASP A 264 7.82 -7.79 -16.39
CA ASP A 264 6.95 -8.78 -15.72
C ASP A 264 5.81 -9.24 -16.67
N ALA A 265 5.24 -8.33 -17.47
CA ALA A 265 4.19 -8.62 -18.45
C ALA A 265 4.71 -9.17 -19.81
N ASN A 266 5.96 -9.62 -19.92
CA ASN A 266 6.57 -10.16 -21.16
C ASN A 266 6.38 -9.29 -22.42
N LEU A 267 6.36 -7.97 -22.26
CA LEU A 267 6.14 -7.02 -23.33
C LEU A 267 7.48 -6.56 -23.98
N PRO A 268 7.45 -6.09 -25.24
CA PRO A 268 8.59 -5.48 -25.91
C PRO A 268 9.26 -4.36 -25.10
N GLY A 269 10.60 -4.35 -25.04
CA GLY A 269 11.34 -3.22 -24.48
C GLY A 269 11.08 -1.92 -25.23
N GLU A 270 10.85 -2.01 -26.54
CA GLU A 270 10.46 -0.91 -27.43
C GLU A 270 9.21 -0.13 -26.98
N LEU A 271 8.31 -0.72 -26.20
CA LEU A 271 7.13 0.00 -25.71
C LEU A 271 7.50 1.12 -24.73
N HIS A 272 8.68 1.06 -24.09
CA HIS A 272 9.08 2.06 -23.12
C HIS A 272 9.21 3.47 -23.71
N ARG A 273 9.72 3.60 -24.96
CA ARG A 273 9.82 4.89 -25.65
C ARG A 273 8.45 5.53 -25.88
N TRP A 274 7.42 4.72 -26.07
CA TRP A 274 6.03 5.15 -26.21
C TRP A 274 5.39 5.48 -24.87
N VAL A 275 5.62 4.66 -23.83
CA VAL A 275 5.19 4.94 -22.45
C VAL A 275 5.73 6.28 -21.95
N CYS A 276 7.00 6.60 -22.24
CA CYS A 276 7.59 7.89 -21.92
C CYS A 276 6.88 9.05 -22.63
N ARG A 277 6.69 8.96 -23.95
CA ARG A 277 5.94 9.97 -24.74
C ARG A 277 4.52 10.19 -24.19
N VAL A 278 3.81 9.12 -23.83
CA VAL A 278 2.46 9.20 -23.23
C VAL A 278 2.50 9.86 -21.84
N ALA A 279 3.52 9.58 -21.04
CA ALA A 279 3.70 10.20 -19.72
C ALA A 279 4.07 11.70 -19.80
N GLU A 280 4.86 12.10 -20.79
CA GLU A 280 5.16 13.49 -21.13
C GLU A 280 3.88 14.24 -21.55
N LEU A 281 3.10 13.67 -22.49
CA LEU A 281 1.81 14.21 -22.91
C LEU A 281 0.78 14.30 -21.77
N ALA A 282 0.86 13.41 -20.78
CA ALA A 282 0.04 13.44 -19.57
C ALA A 282 0.56 14.43 -18.49
N GLY A 283 1.71 15.07 -18.71
CA GLY A 283 2.41 15.90 -17.72
C GLY A 283 2.87 15.13 -16.47
N LEU A 284 2.99 13.80 -16.55
CA LEU A 284 3.33 12.94 -15.42
C LEU A 284 4.83 12.85 -15.13
N PHE A 285 5.69 13.36 -16.03
CA PHE A 285 7.14 13.42 -15.83
C PHE A 285 7.63 14.68 -15.10
N HIS A 286 6.72 15.58 -14.68
CA HIS A 286 7.07 16.75 -13.88
C HIS A 286 7.18 16.44 -12.39
N GLU A 287 8.30 16.81 -11.77
CA GLU A 287 8.60 16.50 -10.37
C GLU A 287 7.56 17.05 -9.38
N SER A 288 6.95 18.20 -9.67
CA SER A 288 5.90 18.80 -8.82
C SER A 288 4.54 18.08 -8.88
N ILE A 289 4.42 17.03 -9.71
CA ILE A 289 3.26 16.13 -9.78
C ILE A 289 3.62 14.76 -9.18
N GLN A 290 4.89 14.34 -9.28
CA GLN A 290 5.41 13.09 -8.71
C GLN A 290 5.94 13.20 -7.28
N THR A 291 6.19 14.41 -6.78
CA THR A 291 6.66 14.65 -5.42
C THR A 291 5.51 15.18 -4.56
N PHE A 292 5.30 14.61 -3.38
CA PHE A 292 4.35 15.17 -2.41
C PHE A 292 4.84 16.53 -1.91
N HIS A 293 3.94 17.51 -1.86
CA HIS A 293 4.20 18.84 -1.32
C HIS A 293 2.91 19.39 -0.67
N PRO A 294 2.89 19.80 0.61
CA PRO A 294 1.66 20.11 1.35
C PRO A 294 0.68 21.07 0.65
N GLU A 295 1.20 22.14 0.05
CA GLU A 295 0.36 23.18 -0.59
C GLU A 295 0.06 22.91 -2.07
N SER A 296 1.08 22.53 -2.84
CA SER A 296 0.96 22.36 -4.28
C SER A 296 0.42 20.97 -4.66
N GLN A 297 0.91 19.90 -4.04
CA GLN A 297 0.57 18.51 -4.35
C GLN A 297 0.24 17.73 -3.06
N PRO A 298 -0.89 18.03 -2.40
CA PRO A 298 -1.27 17.45 -1.10
C PRO A 298 -1.61 15.96 -1.13
N THR A 299 -1.75 15.37 -2.32
CA THR A 299 -2.10 13.96 -2.51
C THR A 299 -0.87 13.13 -2.82
N LEU A 300 -0.60 12.10 -2.02
CA LEU A 300 0.47 11.12 -2.24
C LEU A 300 0.23 10.36 -3.57
N PRO A 301 1.13 10.42 -4.56
CA PRO A 301 0.96 9.72 -5.83
C PRO A 301 0.91 8.19 -5.68
N ARG A 302 0.44 7.51 -6.73
CA ARG A 302 0.35 6.04 -6.82
C ARG A 302 1.21 5.54 -7.98
N TYR A 303 2.52 5.54 -7.77
CA TYR A 303 3.50 5.30 -8.84
C TYR A 303 3.32 3.93 -9.53
N ASP A 304 2.91 2.91 -8.76
CA ASP A 304 2.56 1.57 -9.25
C ASP A 304 1.36 1.60 -10.21
N LEU A 305 0.24 2.18 -9.79
CA LEU A 305 -0.95 2.31 -10.65
C LEU A 305 -0.68 3.21 -11.86
N GLN A 306 0.07 4.30 -11.70
CA GLN A 306 0.39 5.21 -12.80
C GLN A 306 1.25 4.55 -13.87
N ALA A 307 2.28 3.79 -13.48
CA ALA A 307 3.12 3.07 -14.44
C ALA A 307 2.34 2.01 -15.23
N ALA A 308 1.48 1.23 -14.56
CA ALA A 308 0.61 0.26 -15.25
C ALA A 308 -0.45 0.95 -16.13
N ALA A 309 -1.08 2.04 -15.66
CA ALA A 309 -2.05 2.81 -16.44
C ALA A 309 -1.42 3.41 -17.70
N LEU A 310 -0.18 3.90 -17.62
CA LEU A 310 0.59 4.39 -18.77
C LEU A 310 0.86 3.27 -19.80
N ILE A 311 1.22 2.06 -19.36
CA ILE A 311 1.38 0.92 -20.28
C ILE A 311 0.05 0.56 -20.94
N ILE A 312 -1.05 0.51 -20.19
CA ILE A 312 -2.39 0.20 -20.73
C ILE A 312 -2.82 1.23 -21.79
N VAL A 313 -2.67 2.54 -21.51
CA VAL A 313 -2.98 3.61 -22.48
C VAL A 313 -2.06 3.53 -23.71
N THR A 314 -0.78 3.16 -23.53
CA THR A 314 0.16 2.95 -24.64
C THR A 314 -0.24 1.76 -25.51
N MET A 315 -0.65 0.65 -24.92
CA MET A 315 -1.12 -0.53 -25.65
C MET A 315 -2.42 -0.22 -26.42
N LYS A 316 -3.36 0.54 -25.83
CA LYS A 316 -4.53 1.06 -26.55
C LYS A 316 -4.15 1.95 -27.74
N LEU A 317 -3.19 2.88 -27.57
CA LEU A 317 -2.74 3.79 -28.63
C LEU A 317 -2.09 3.07 -29.83
N LEU A 318 -1.42 1.94 -29.60
CA LEU A 318 -0.68 1.20 -30.63
C LEU A 318 -1.48 0.07 -31.27
N PHE A 319 -2.33 -0.62 -30.50
CA PHE A 319 -3.05 -1.83 -30.94
C PHE A 319 -4.58 -1.68 -30.98
N GLY A 320 -5.14 -0.52 -30.60
CA GLY A 320 -6.59 -0.33 -30.42
C GLY A 320 -7.10 -0.92 -29.10
N LEU A 321 -6.94 -2.23 -28.92
CA LEU A 321 -7.58 -3.01 -27.84
C LEU A 321 -9.10 -2.82 -27.85
N ASP A 322 -9.70 -3.06 -29.01
CA ASP A 322 -11.13 -2.83 -29.32
C ASP A 322 -11.87 -4.12 -29.71
N ASP A 323 -11.25 -5.28 -29.48
CA ASP A 323 -11.66 -6.63 -29.91
C ASP A 323 -11.62 -6.86 -31.43
N HIS A 324 -11.05 -5.93 -32.21
CA HIS A 324 -10.90 -6.05 -33.68
C HIS A 324 -9.47 -5.73 -34.15
N THR A 325 -9.04 -4.48 -33.99
CA THR A 325 -7.77 -3.92 -34.49
C THR A 325 -6.58 -4.76 -34.09
N GLU A 326 -6.45 -5.14 -32.82
CA GLU A 326 -5.29 -5.88 -32.31
C GLU A 326 -5.16 -7.27 -32.93
N TRP A 327 -6.27 -7.87 -33.37
CA TRP A 327 -6.30 -9.19 -33.97
C TRP A 327 -6.03 -9.12 -35.48
N GLU A 328 -6.51 -8.09 -36.17
CA GLU A 328 -6.16 -7.81 -37.56
C GLU A 328 -4.66 -7.52 -37.71
N LEU A 329 -4.11 -6.63 -36.88
CA LEU A 329 -2.67 -6.37 -36.79
C LEU A 329 -1.89 -7.66 -36.48
N SER A 330 -2.39 -8.51 -35.58
CA SER A 330 -1.75 -9.80 -35.24
C SER A 330 -1.88 -10.87 -36.34
N ASN A 331 -2.81 -10.75 -37.27
CA ASN A 331 -2.94 -11.66 -38.42
C ASN A 331 -2.07 -11.19 -39.60
N ASN A 332 -1.88 -9.87 -39.74
CA ASN A 332 -1.03 -9.26 -40.78
C ASN A 332 0.47 -9.26 -40.41
N ALA A 333 0.81 -9.38 -39.12
CA ALA A 333 2.18 -9.48 -38.64
C ALA A 333 2.88 -10.77 -39.15
N ARG A 334 4.09 -10.63 -39.70
CA ARG A 334 4.85 -11.73 -40.28
C ARG A 334 5.37 -12.66 -39.19
N SER A 335 5.24 -13.97 -39.41
CA SER A 335 5.77 -15.01 -38.54
C SER A 335 7.29 -15.19 -38.74
N THR A 336 8.06 -14.22 -38.27
CA THR A 336 9.52 -14.30 -38.16
C THR A 336 9.90 -14.72 -36.74
N ASP A 337 10.79 -15.68 -36.58
CA ASP A 337 11.37 -16.08 -35.29
C ASP A 337 12.84 -15.67 -35.23
N GLY A 338 13.26 -15.05 -34.12
CA GLY A 338 14.64 -14.58 -33.91
C GLY A 338 14.70 -13.20 -33.23
N GLU A 339 15.93 -12.72 -33.01
CA GLU A 339 16.17 -11.35 -32.56
C GLU A 339 15.74 -10.36 -33.66
N GLY A 340 15.05 -9.27 -33.29
CA GLY A 340 14.40 -8.38 -34.24
C GLY A 340 13.06 -8.90 -34.81
N ALA A 341 12.51 -10.01 -34.31
CA ALA A 341 11.18 -10.49 -34.71
C ALA A 341 10.08 -9.46 -34.40
N GLN A 342 9.09 -9.38 -35.28
CA GLN A 342 7.94 -8.47 -35.14
C GLN A 342 7.04 -8.91 -33.98
N PHE A 343 6.68 -7.99 -33.07
CA PHE A 343 5.81 -8.31 -31.95
C PHE A 343 4.39 -8.68 -32.43
N ASN A 344 3.96 -9.88 -32.08
CA ASN A 344 2.63 -10.39 -32.40
C ASN A 344 1.78 -10.48 -31.12
N LEU A 345 0.80 -9.58 -30.98
CA LEU A 345 -0.05 -9.49 -29.78
C LEU A 345 -0.82 -10.79 -29.53
N ARG A 346 -1.29 -11.49 -30.57
CA ARG A 346 -1.97 -12.79 -30.47
C ARG A 346 -1.06 -13.93 -29.97
N ARG A 347 0.24 -13.91 -30.31
CA ARG A 347 1.26 -14.82 -29.75
C ARG A 347 1.51 -14.52 -28.28
N TRP A 348 1.72 -13.25 -27.94
CA TRP A 348 1.94 -12.79 -26.57
C TRP A 348 0.73 -13.07 -25.65
N TYR A 349 -0.49 -12.75 -26.09
CA TYR A 349 -1.73 -13.02 -25.36
C TYR A 349 -1.86 -14.51 -24.99
N LYS A 350 -1.68 -15.41 -25.97
CA LYS A 350 -1.71 -16.86 -25.73
C LYS A 350 -0.67 -17.29 -24.71
N LEU A 351 0.57 -16.81 -24.85
CA LEU A 351 1.65 -17.15 -23.93
C LEU A 351 1.35 -16.65 -22.51
N MET A 352 1.03 -15.38 -22.37
CA MET A 352 0.70 -14.72 -21.12
C MET A 352 -0.52 -15.34 -20.43
N GLN A 353 -1.58 -15.69 -21.17
CA GLN A 353 -2.75 -16.38 -20.60
C GLN A 353 -2.36 -17.73 -19.97
N THR A 354 -1.47 -18.51 -20.60
CA THR A 354 -1.01 -19.77 -20.00
C THR A 354 -0.15 -19.57 -18.75
N ALA A 355 0.70 -18.54 -18.74
CA ALA A 355 1.48 -18.15 -17.57
C ALA A 355 0.60 -17.63 -16.43
N LEU A 356 -0.34 -16.73 -16.72
CA LEU A 356 -1.29 -16.16 -15.77
C LEU A 356 -2.16 -17.25 -15.12
N ASN A 357 -2.66 -18.21 -15.91
CA ASN A 357 -3.42 -19.36 -15.37
C ASN A 357 -2.58 -20.20 -14.41
N ARG A 358 -1.31 -20.48 -14.75
CA ARG A 358 -0.37 -21.18 -13.86
C ARG A 358 -0.08 -20.36 -12.61
N ALA A 359 0.17 -19.06 -12.73
CA ALA A 359 0.49 -18.17 -11.62
C ALA A 359 -0.68 -18.00 -10.65
N GLN A 360 -1.91 -17.90 -11.16
CA GLN A 360 -3.14 -17.92 -10.37
C GLN A 360 -3.27 -19.26 -9.62
N GLN A 361 -3.10 -20.40 -10.31
CA GLN A 361 -3.13 -21.72 -9.66
C GLN A 361 -2.03 -21.90 -8.59
N ARG A 362 -0.82 -21.39 -8.82
CA ARG A 362 0.26 -21.34 -7.82
C ARG A 362 -0.18 -20.51 -6.60
N ARG A 363 -0.70 -19.30 -6.84
CA ARG A 363 -1.19 -18.38 -5.80
C ARG A 363 -2.30 -19.00 -4.95
N ASP A 364 -3.23 -19.72 -5.57
CA ASP A 364 -4.36 -20.36 -4.88
C ASP A 364 -3.90 -21.56 -4.06
N GLN A 365 -3.01 -22.40 -4.60
CA GLN A 365 -2.38 -23.49 -3.84
C GLN A 365 -1.61 -22.97 -2.63
N ASP A 366 -0.81 -21.91 -2.78
CA ASP A 366 -0.05 -21.35 -1.68
C ASP A 366 -0.96 -20.65 -0.65
N THR A 367 -2.04 -20.03 -1.09
CA THR A 367 -3.09 -19.47 -0.22
C THR A 367 -3.80 -20.55 0.60
N ALA A 368 -4.01 -21.73 0.02
CA ALA A 368 -4.53 -22.90 0.74
C ALA A 368 -3.49 -23.56 1.68
N ARG A 369 -2.21 -23.59 1.29
CA ARG A 369 -1.09 -24.12 2.12
C ARG A 369 -0.71 -23.21 3.29
N ARG A 370 -1.00 -21.91 3.23
CA ARG A 370 -0.72 -20.96 4.33
C ARG A 370 -1.37 -21.44 5.63
N GLN A 371 -0.55 -21.67 6.65
CA GLN A 371 -1.05 -21.91 8.01
C GLN A 371 -1.68 -20.60 8.55
N TRP A 372 -2.96 -20.38 8.31
CA TRP A 372 -3.66 -19.15 8.74
C TRP A 372 -3.82 -19.05 10.27
N ARG A 373 -3.82 -20.18 11.00
CA ARG A 373 -4.01 -20.19 12.46
C ARG A 373 -2.72 -19.87 13.23
N ALA A 374 -2.86 -19.10 14.31
CA ALA A 374 -1.76 -18.77 15.21
C ALA A 374 -1.27 -19.99 16.00
N LYS A 375 0.05 -20.18 16.06
CA LYS A 375 0.73 -21.11 16.96
C LYS A 375 0.47 -20.71 18.42
N LYS A 376 0.54 -19.39 18.71
CA LYS A 376 0.14 -18.70 19.94
C LYS A 376 -1.23 -17.99 19.72
N PRO A 377 -2.37 -18.69 19.85
CA PRO A 377 -3.68 -18.04 19.78
C PRO A 377 -3.89 -17.08 20.95
N ILE A 378 -4.51 -15.93 20.70
CA ILE A 378 -4.85 -14.94 21.74
C ILE A 378 -6.23 -15.24 22.33
N PHE A 379 -6.44 -14.87 23.60
CA PHE A 379 -7.66 -15.21 24.35
C PHE A 379 -8.31 -13.94 24.90
N MET A 380 -9.55 -13.63 24.46
CA MET A 380 -10.29 -12.46 24.95
C MET A 380 -10.86 -12.71 26.36
N ARG A 381 -11.34 -13.95 26.64
CA ARG A 381 -11.81 -14.37 27.97
C ARG A 381 -11.22 -15.74 28.38
N LYS A 382 -10.96 -15.93 29.69
CA LYS A 382 -10.49 -17.22 30.25
C LYS A 382 -11.40 -18.41 29.88
N LYS A 383 -12.73 -18.20 29.81
CA LYS A 383 -13.71 -19.23 29.41
C LYS A 383 -13.53 -19.70 27.96
N GLU A 384 -13.13 -18.80 27.05
CA GLU A 384 -12.93 -19.12 25.63
C GLU A 384 -11.64 -19.91 25.38
N LYS A 385 -10.64 -19.79 26.27
CA LYS A 385 -9.34 -20.48 26.15
C LYS A 385 -9.50 -21.98 25.91
N TRP A 386 -10.39 -22.65 26.64
CA TRP A 386 -10.66 -24.09 26.47
C TRP A 386 -11.24 -24.41 25.10
N TRP A 387 -12.23 -23.63 24.63
CA TRP A 387 -12.88 -23.83 23.34
C TRP A 387 -11.94 -23.54 22.16
N ILE A 388 -11.14 -22.47 22.24
CA ILE A 388 -10.12 -22.12 21.25
C ILE A 388 -9.04 -23.22 21.19
N MET A 389 -8.58 -23.73 22.34
CA MET A 389 -7.62 -24.85 22.38
C MET A 389 -8.22 -26.18 21.94
N LYS A 390 -9.54 -26.42 22.10
CA LYS A 390 -10.24 -27.57 21.50
C LYS A 390 -10.33 -27.41 19.98
N LYS A 391 -10.76 -26.25 19.47
CA LYS A 391 -10.77 -25.92 18.03
C LYS A 391 -9.37 -25.95 17.39
N LYS A 392 -8.32 -25.64 18.14
CA LYS A 392 -6.91 -25.76 17.71
C LYS A 392 -6.55 -27.24 17.56
N ARG A 393 -6.65 -28.05 18.63
CA ARG A 393 -6.31 -29.49 18.60
C ARG A 393 -7.10 -30.28 17.56
N VAL A 394 -8.40 -30.01 17.38
CA VAL A 394 -9.20 -30.66 16.33
C VAL A 394 -8.71 -30.29 14.93
N ALA A 395 -8.32 -29.04 14.68
CA ALA A 395 -7.75 -28.65 13.39
C ALA A 395 -6.36 -29.23 13.14
N GLU A 396 -5.51 -29.31 14.17
CA GLU A 396 -4.20 -29.98 14.10
C GLU A 396 -4.34 -31.49 13.84
N GLN A 397 -5.32 -32.14 14.48
CA GLN A 397 -5.65 -33.55 14.24
C GLN A 397 -6.20 -33.79 12.82
N LEU A 398 -7.12 -32.94 12.35
CA LEU A 398 -7.62 -33.01 10.97
C LEU A 398 -6.50 -32.78 9.96
N GLN A 399 -5.62 -31.80 10.20
CA GLN A 399 -4.45 -31.55 9.35
C GLN A 399 -3.55 -32.79 9.27
N MET A 400 -3.17 -33.40 10.40
CA MET A 400 -2.37 -34.64 10.41
C MET A 400 -3.06 -35.81 9.69
N CYS A 401 -4.39 -35.90 9.74
CA CYS A 401 -5.14 -36.91 8.95
C CYS A 401 -5.07 -36.62 7.45
N PHE A 402 -5.29 -35.37 7.01
CA PHE A 402 -5.17 -34.99 5.60
C PHE A 402 -3.74 -35.16 5.07
N GLU A 403 -2.72 -34.85 5.86
CA GLU A 403 -1.31 -35.05 5.50
C GLU A 403 -1.00 -36.54 5.27
N LYS A 404 -1.45 -37.42 6.18
CA LYS A 404 -1.32 -38.89 6.01
C LYS A 404 -2.08 -39.43 4.79
N LEU A 405 -3.22 -38.85 4.45
CA LEU A 405 -4.04 -39.29 3.30
C LEU A 405 -3.59 -38.73 1.95
N SER A 406 -2.85 -37.61 1.92
CA SER A 406 -2.49 -36.89 0.68
C SER A 406 -1.05 -37.11 0.20
N SER A 407 -0.24 -37.86 0.95
CA SER A 407 1.15 -38.27 0.66
C SER A 407 2.16 -37.17 0.28
N GLN A 408 1.78 -35.89 0.33
CA GLN A 408 2.68 -34.75 0.11
C GLN A 408 3.27 -34.23 1.44
N PRO A 409 4.60 -33.99 1.52
CA PRO A 409 5.19 -33.29 2.66
C PRO A 409 4.65 -31.86 2.78
N SER A 410 3.93 -31.56 3.86
CA SER A 410 3.28 -30.27 4.14
C SER A 410 4.24 -29.20 4.68
N GLY A 411 5.49 -29.21 4.21
CA GLY A 411 6.44 -28.15 4.50
C GLY A 411 6.04 -26.84 3.81
N PRO A 412 6.03 -25.68 4.50
CA PRO A 412 6.05 -24.40 3.80
C PRO A 412 7.37 -24.34 3.02
N LYS A 413 7.30 -24.34 1.69
CA LYS A 413 8.49 -24.12 0.85
C LYS A 413 9.02 -22.73 1.13
N ASP A 414 10.35 -22.58 1.23
CA ASP A 414 10.97 -21.27 1.30
C ASP A 414 10.66 -20.50 0.01
N VAL A 415 9.82 -19.47 0.14
CA VAL A 415 9.39 -18.65 -0.98
C VAL A 415 10.53 -17.72 -1.37
N THR A 416 11.21 -18.05 -2.48
CA THR A 416 12.15 -17.16 -3.16
C THR A 416 11.48 -15.80 -3.38
N THR A 417 11.84 -14.82 -2.57
CA THR A 417 11.10 -13.56 -2.45
C THR A 417 11.49 -12.61 -3.60
N SER A 418 10.86 -12.82 -4.76
CA SER A 418 10.95 -11.94 -5.93
C SER A 418 9.86 -10.86 -5.90
N SER A 419 10.14 -9.71 -6.50
CA SER A 419 9.14 -8.68 -6.81
C SER A 419 8.31 -9.05 -8.06
N PHE A 420 8.96 -9.60 -9.09
CA PHE A 420 8.33 -10.10 -10.32
C PHE A 420 7.39 -11.28 -10.04
N LYS A 421 6.28 -11.36 -10.78
CA LYS A 421 5.30 -12.47 -10.69
C LYS A 421 5.59 -13.60 -11.69
N PHE A 422 6.30 -13.28 -12.76
CA PHE A 422 6.63 -14.20 -13.84
C PHE A 422 8.15 -14.27 -14.07
N CYS A 423 8.59 -15.34 -14.72
CA CYS A 423 9.98 -15.51 -15.16
C CYS A 423 10.00 -15.86 -16.66
N TRP A 424 10.79 -15.13 -17.44
CA TRP A 424 10.78 -15.24 -18.92
C TRP A 424 12.16 -15.56 -19.47
N GLY A 425 12.22 -16.41 -20.50
CA GLY A 425 13.45 -16.87 -21.14
C GLY A 425 13.64 -18.38 -21.04
N GLU A 426 14.88 -18.84 -21.19
CA GLU A 426 15.23 -20.27 -21.31
C GLU A 426 15.55 -20.93 -19.94
N GLN A 427 15.46 -20.18 -18.85
CA GLN A 427 15.86 -20.65 -17.52
C GLN A 427 14.92 -21.75 -17.01
N LYS A 428 15.49 -22.73 -16.30
CA LYS A 428 14.73 -23.87 -15.74
C LYS A 428 13.71 -23.40 -14.70
N GLY A 429 12.44 -23.34 -15.12
CA GLY A 429 11.33 -22.83 -14.30
C GLY A 429 10.69 -21.54 -14.83
N ALA A 430 11.15 -21.01 -15.96
CA ALA A 430 10.49 -19.92 -16.67
C ALA A 430 9.04 -20.30 -17.06
N ASP A 431 8.15 -19.31 -17.05
CA ASP A 431 6.76 -19.43 -17.48
C ASP A 431 6.61 -19.49 -19.02
N GLY A 432 7.62 -19.00 -19.75
CA GLY A 432 7.71 -19.05 -21.22
C GLY A 432 8.94 -18.31 -21.77
N PRO A 433 9.15 -18.33 -23.11
CA PRO A 433 10.20 -17.54 -23.76
C PRO A 433 9.98 -16.03 -23.55
N SER A 434 11.06 -15.26 -23.54
CA SER A 434 10.99 -13.79 -23.47
C SER A 434 10.69 -13.20 -24.85
N LEU A 435 9.88 -12.14 -24.87
CA LEU A 435 9.55 -11.34 -26.06
C LEU A 435 10.11 -9.91 -25.99
N HIS A 436 10.96 -9.59 -25.01
CA HIS A 436 11.48 -8.22 -24.81
C HIS A 436 12.28 -7.68 -26.00
N HIS A 437 12.90 -8.58 -26.79
CA HIS A 437 13.70 -8.29 -27.99
C HIS A 437 12.86 -8.10 -29.28
N THR A 438 11.52 -8.18 -29.20
CA THR A 438 10.65 -8.05 -30.37
C THR A 438 10.34 -6.58 -30.68
N LEU A 439 10.17 -6.26 -31.96
CA LEU A 439 10.05 -4.89 -32.48
C LEU A 439 8.60 -4.48 -32.78
N LEU A 440 8.31 -3.19 -32.72
CA LEU A 440 6.96 -2.64 -32.92
C LEU A 440 6.65 -2.27 -34.38
N ASP A 441 7.51 -2.60 -35.34
CA ASP A 441 7.45 -2.18 -36.75
C ASP A 441 6.19 -2.63 -37.53
N GLY A 442 5.32 -3.45 -36.92
CA GLY A 442 3.99 -3.78 -37.45
C GLY A 442 2.87 -2.82 -37.04
N VAL A 443 3.13 -1.92 -36.09
CA VAL A 443 2.13 -0.98 -35.54
C VAL A 443 2.63 0.47 -35.50
N VAL A 444 3.87 0.73 -35.90
CA VAL A 444 4.46 2.08 -36.00
C VAL A 444 5.12 2.28 -37.36
N GLY A 445 4.87 3.45 -37.97
CA GLY A 445 5.50 3.88 -39.21
C GLY A 445 6.30 5.17 -39.03
N LEU A 446 7.30 5.38 -39.88
CA LEU A 446 7.99 6.66 -39.97
C LEU A 446 7.16 7.64 -40.81
N LYS A 447 6.90 8.82 -40.29
CA LYS A 447 6.26 9.92 -41.00
C LYS A 447 6.90 11.24 -40.57
N ASP A 448 7.36 12.04 -41.53
CA ASP A 448 8.03 13.33 -41.27
C ASP A 448 9.20 13.17 -40.26
N ASP A 449 10.01 12.13 -40.46
CA ASP A 449 11.07 11.59 -39.57
C ASP A 449 10.66 11.23 -38.13
N LEU A 450 9.36 11.31 -37.80
CA LEU A 450 8.80 10.92 -36.52
C LEU A 450 8.15 9.53 -36.61
N LEU A 451 8.48 8.66 -35.66
CA LEU A 451 7.71 7.44 -35.44
C LEU A 451 6.29 7.79 -34.99
N THR A 452 5.29 7.29 -35.72
CA THR A 452 3.85 7.49 -35.52
C THR A 452 3.10 6.15 -35.48
N PRO A 453 2.05 5.98 -34.66
CA PRO A 453 1.23 4.76 -34.70
C PRO A 453 0.46 4.62 -36.01
N HIS A 454 0.30 3.39 -36.51
CA HIS A 454 -0.60 3.10 -37.64
C HIS A 454 -2.08 3.22 -37.27
N HIS A 455 -2.44 2.96 -36.00
CA HIS A 455 -3.79 3.20 -35.51
C HIS A 455 -3.99 4.71 -35.27
N HIS A 456 -5.05 5.28 -35.84
CA HIS A 456 -5.32 6.73 -35.78
C HIS A 456 -6.56 7.11 -34.97
N SER A 457 -7.42 6.12 -34.66
CA SER A 457 -8.51 6.25 -33.69
C SER A 457 -8.00 6.09 -32.25
N TYR A 458 -8.83 6.47 -31.27
CA TYR A 458 -8.66 6.04 -29.88
C TYR A 458 -10.03 6.03 -29.21
N TRP A 459 -10.51 4.85 -28.80
CA TRP A 459 -11.75 4.75 -28.02
C TRP A 459 -11.46 5.07 -26.56
N HIS A 460 -12.38 5.75 -25.88
CA HIS A 460 -12.32 5.97 -24.44
C HIS A 460 -13.73 5.99 -23.84
N SER A 461 -13.86 5.65 -22.57
CA SER A 461 -15.12 5.87 -21.83
C SER A 461 -15.34 7.37 -21.58
N SER A 462 -16.47 7.75 -20.99
CA SER A 462 -16.78 9.17 -20.72
C SER A 462 -15.73 9.81 -19.80
N LEU A 463 -14.87 10.66 -20.36
CA LEU A 463 -13.79 11.35 -19.64
C LEU A 463 -14.29 12.48 -18.71
N ARG A 464 -15.61 12.61 -18.50
CA ARG A 464 -16.20 13.57 -17.57
C ARG A 464 -15.83 13.20 -16.13
N PRO A 465 -15.23 14.12 -15.32
CA PRO A 465 -14.91 13.81 -13.93
C PRO A 465 -16.16 13.46 -13.11
N CYS A 466 -16.17 12.30 -12.44
CA CYS A 466 -17.27 11.97 -11.53
C CYS A 466 -17.21 12.79 -10.22
N LYS A 467 -18.35 12.92 -9.54
CA LYS A 467 -18.49 13.67 -8.27
C LYS A 467 -17.64 13.02 -7.16
N PRO A 468 -17.09 13.75 -6.16
CA PRO A 468 -16.15 13.22 -5.17
C PRO A 468 -16.62 12.05 -4.27
N ARG A 469 -17.92 11.73 -4.24
CA ARG A 469 -18.50 10.57 -3.51
C ARG A 469 -18.68 9.32 -4.38
N CYS A 470 -18.46 9.46 -5.69
CA CYS A 470 -18.57 8.42 -6.70
C CYS A 470 -17.44 7.39 -6.53
N GLN A 471 -17.74 6.10 -6.67
CA GLN A 471 -16.79 5.01 -6.47
C GLN A 471 -17.11 3.85 -7.42
N ASN A 472 -16.09 3.25 -8.04
CA ASN A 472 -16.20 2.00 -8.80
C ASN A 472 -17.16 2.02 -10.01
N HIS A 473 -16.88 2.83 -11.03
CA HIS A 473 -17.55 2.71 -12.34
C HIS A 473 -17.25 1.39 -13.07
N PHE A 474 -16.16 0.70 -12.72
CA PHE A 474 -15.69 -0.45 -13.50
C PHE A 474 -16.67 -1.62 -13.47
N THR A 475 -17.35 -1.87 -12.34
CA THR A 475 -18.33 -2.96 -12.24
C THR A 475 -19.50 -2.78 -13.22
N ASP A 476 -20.01 -1.56 -13.36
CA ASP A 476 -21.15 -1.26 -14.25
C ASP A 476 -20.71 -1.28 -15.73
N LEU A 477 -19.49 -0.78 -16.01
CA LEU A 477 -18.96 -0.67 -17.37
C LEU A 477 -18.27 -1.95 -17.90
N LYS A 478 -17.91 -2.93 -17.05
CA LYS A 478 -17.10 -4.11 -17.47
C LYS A 478 -17.69 -4.81 -18.70
N ASN A 479 -19.00 -4.94 -18.78
CA ASN A 479 -19.70 -5.64 -19.88
C ASN A 479 -19.86 -4.80 -21.16
N THR A 480 -19.38 -3.55 -21.16
CA THR A 480 -19.41 -2.60 -22.30
C THR A 480 -18.01 -2.19 -22.77
N LEU A 481 -16.96 -2.74 -22.15
CA LEU A 481 -15.57 -2.50 -22.48
C LEU A 481 -15.02 -3.68 -23.31
N PRO A 482 -14.10 -3.45 -24.27
CA PRO A 482 -13.46 -4.53 -25.03
C PRO A 482 -12.79 -5.57 -24.13
N ASN A 483 -12.94 -6.84 -24.50
CA ASN A 483 -12.45 -7.99 -23.74
C ASN A 483 -10.92 -8.00 -23.66
N SER A 484 -10.21 -7.64 -24.73
CA SER A 484 -8.75 -7.53 -24.74
C SER A 484 -8.24 -6.46 -23.77
N PHE A 485 -8.92 -5.31 -23.68
CA PHE A 485 -8.62 -4.27 -22.71
C PHE A 485 -8.94 -4.70 -21.27
N VAL A 486 -10.11 -5.31 -21.05
CA VAL A 486 -10.52 -5.83 -19.73
C VAL A 486 -9.52 -6.88 -19.24
N TRP A 487 -9.08 -7.78 -20.12
CA TRP A 487 -8.05 -8.77 -19.83
C TRP A 487 -6.70 -8.13 -19.49
N LEU A 488 -6.26 -7.12 -20.25
CA LEU A 488 -4.99 -6.44 -19.97
C LEU A 488 -5.02 -5.66 -18.65
N LEU A 489 -6.16 -5.05 -18.33
CA LEU A 489 -6.40 -4.44 -17.03
C LEU A 489 -6.33 -5.48 -15.92
N GLU A 490 -6.94 -6.66 -16.10
CA GLU A 490 -6.93 -7.75 -15.12
C GLU A 490 -5.55 -8.40 -14.95
N LEU A 491 -4.74 -8.50 -16.02
CA LEU A 491 -3.33 -8.90 -15.95
C LEU A 491 -2.50 -7.96 -15.07
N PHE A 492 -2.58 -6.64 -15.29
CA PHE A 492 -1.86 -5.68 -14.43
C PHE A 492 -2.42 -5.62 -13.02
N CYS A 493 -3.72 -5.91 -12.82
CA CYS A 493 -4.29 -6.06 -11.49
C CYS A 493 -3.77 -7.30 -10.73
N PHE A 494 -3.51 -8.40 -11.43
CA PHE A 494 -2.83 -9.57 -10.87
C PHE A 494 -1.38 -9.25 -10.50
N ILE A 495 -0.63 -8.59 -11.39
CA ILE A 495 0.77 -8.18 -11.17
C ILE A 495 0.90 -7.26 -9.93
N LEU A 496 0.01 -6.27 -9.80
CA LEU A 496 0.04 -5.28 -8.72
C LEU A 496 -0.71 -5.69 -7.44
N ASP A 497 -1.43 -6.81 -7.45
CA ASP A 497 -2.35 -7.25 -6.40
C ASP A 497 -3.42 -6.21 -5.99
N VAL A 498 -4.06 -5.60 -7.01
CA VAL A 498 -5.06 -4.53 -6.84
C VAL A 498 -6.41 -4.91 -7.47
N LYS A 499 -7.48 -4.18 -7.10
CA LYS A 499 -8.80 -4.37 -7.73
C LYS A 499 -8.83 -3.65 -9.09
N PRO A 500 -9.46 -4.23 -10.15
CA PRO A 500 -9.65 -3.60 -11.46
C PRO A 500 -10.16 -2.17 -11.41
N SER A 501 -11.09 -1.87 -10.52
CA SER A 501 -11.63 -0.53 -10.32
C SER A 501 -10.60 0.52 -9.87
N CYS A 502 -9.56 0.12 -9.13
CA CYS A 502 -8.51 1.03 -8.67
C CYS A 502 -7.53 1.37 -9.79
N LEU A 503 -7.20 0.41 -10.64
CA LEU A 503 -6.34 0.64 -11.81
C LEU A 503 -7.11 1.37 -12.92
N TYR A 504 -8.39 1.05 -13.13
CA TYR A 504 -9.26 1.73 -14.08
C TYR A 504 -9.52 3.21 -13.71
N GLU A 505 -9.68 3.52 -12.42
CA GLU A 505 -9.71 4.91 -11.91
C GLU A 505 -8.43 5.70 -12.31
N GLU A 506 -7.27 5.04 -12.43
CA GLU A 506 -6.00 5.66 -12.86
C GLU A 506 -5.78 5.61 -14.39
N VAL A 507 -6.28 4.61 -15.12
CA VAL A 507 -6.34 4.65 -16.60
C VAL A 507 -7.13 5.86 -17.07
N LEU A 508 -8.33 6.07 -16.50
CA LEU A 508 -9.12 7.28 -16.77
C LEU A 508 -8.42 8.57 -16.30
N SER A 509 -7.52 8.51 -15.31
CA SER A 509 -6.69 9.65 -14.85
C SER A 509 -5.63 10.03 -15.90
N VAL A 510 -4.96 9.03 -16.49
CA VAL A 510 -4.02 9.22 -17.61
C VAL A 510 -4.75 9.71 -18.86
N GLU A 511 -5.84 9.05 -19.29
CA GLU A 511 -6.61 9.44 -20.47
C GLU A 511 -7.11 10.90 -20.39
N ARG A 512 -7.67 11.32 -19.24
CA ARG A 512 -8.10 12.71 -19.04
C ARG A 512 -6.98 13.75 -19.17
N ARG A 513 -5.71 13.37 -18.97
CA ARG A 513 -4.55 14.25 -19.18
C ARG A 513 -4.11 14.24 -20.65
N VAL A 514 -3.96 13.04 -21.24
CA VAL A 514 -3.52 12.83 -22.63
C VAL A 514 -4.51 13.40 -23.64
N PHE A 515 -5.81 13.40 -23.32
CA PHE A 515 -6.90 13.90 -24.19
C PHE A 515 -7.55 15.20 -23.68
N ALA A 516 -6.95 15.90 -22.72
CA ALA A 516 -7.41 17.24 -22.31
C ALA A 516 -7.41 18.22 -23.50
N PRO A 517 -8.31 19.22 -23.54
CA PRO A 517 -8.26 20.26 -24.56
C PRO A 517 -6.97 21.09 -24.44
N PRO A 518 -6.44 21.68 -25.54
CA PRO A 518 -5.15 22.38 -25.52
C PRO A 518 -5.06 23.52 -24.50
N THR A 519 -6.18 24.22 -24.26
CA THR A 519 -6.31 25.28 -23.23
C THR A 519 -6.06 24.76 -21.81
N ASP A 520 -6.56 23.58 -21.46
CA ASP A 520 -6.33 22.99 -20.15
C ASP A 520 -4.97 22.29 -20.05
N ARG A 521 -4.40 21.79 -21.16
CA ARG A 521 -2.98 21.38 -21.18
C ARG A 521 -2.05 22.57 -20.93
N ALA A 522 -2.28 23.71 -21.57
CA ALA A 522 -1.55 24.93 -21.32
C ALA A 522 -1.69 25.40 -19.86
N ARG A 523 -2.90 25.32 -19.28
CA ARG A 523 -3.11 25.61 -17.85
C ARG A 523 -2.38 24.62 -16.93
N LEU A 524 -2.42 23.32 -17.23
CA LEU A 524 -1.70 22.28 -16.47
C LEU A 524 -0.18 22.52 -16.52
N ARG A 525 0.35 22.83 -17.71
CA ARG A 525 1.77 23.16 -17.92
C ARG A 525 2.16 24.45 -17.22
N ASN A 526 1.46 25.56 -17.44
CA ASN A 526 1.77 26.85 -16.81
C ASN A 526 1.62 26.80 -15.27
N ARG A 527 0.64 26.05 -14.75
CA ARG A 527 0.49 25.78 -13.31
C ARG A 527 1.61 24.92 -12.76
N THR A 528 2.21 24.05 -13.58
CA THR A 528 3.38 23.25 -13.22
C THR A 528 4.64 24.11 -13.23
N GLU A 529 4.89 24.86 -14.30
CA GLU A 529 6.07 25.73 -14.45
C GLU A 529 6.11 26.86 -13.39
N THR A 530 4.97 27.47 -13.04
CA THR A 530 4.90 28.44 -11.92
C THR A 530 5.16 27.79 -10.56
N ARG A 531 4.71 26.54 -10.34
CA ARG A 531 5.05 25.78 -9.12
C ARG A 531 6.52 25.41 -9.04
N THR A 532 7.15 25.04 -10.16
CA THR A 532 8.60 24.79 -10.21
C THR A 532 9.39 26.06 -9.87
N ARG A 533 8.99 27.22 -10.42
CA ARG A 533 9.63 28.51 -10.12
C ARG A 533 9.52 28.90 -8.65
N HIS A 534 8.32 28.83 -8.06
CA HIS A 534 8.15 29.12 -6.63
C HIS A 534 8.94 28.13 -5.76
N SER A 535 8.95 26.83 -6.08
CA SER A 535 9.71 25.82 -5.34
C SER A 535 11.23 26.04 -5.44
N ALA A 536 11.73 26.54 -6.57
CA ALA A 536 13.14 26.90 -6.74
C ALA A 536 13.50 28.11 -5.88
N GLN A 537 12.72 29.20 -5.96
CA GLN A 537 12.94 30.41 -5.17
C GLN A 537 12.96 30.12 -3.66
N THR A 538 11.99 29.35 -3.14
CA THR A 538 11.99 28.95 -1.71
C THR A 538 13.16 28.04 -1.32
N SER A 539 13.84 27.40 -2.29
CA SER A 539 15.02 26.57 -2.04
C SER A 539 16.33 27.37 -2.03
N GLU A 540 16.33 28.58 -2.60
CA GLU A 540 17.49 29.49 -2.64
C GLU A 540 17.52 30.47 -1.45
N GLU A 541 16.43 30.56 -0.67
CA GLU A 541 16.25 31.47 0.47
C GLU A 541 16.25 30.78 1.87
N SER A 542 16.66 29.50 2.00
CA SER A 542 16.45 28.66 3.22
C SER A 542 17.68 28.06 3.91
#